data_AF-A0A5C6A7Y3-F1
#
_entry.id   AF-A0A5C6A7Y3-F1
#
_cell.length_a   1.000
_cell.length_b   1.000
_cell.length_c   1.000
_cell.angle_alpha   90.00
_cell.angle_beta   90.00
_cell.angle_gamma   90.00
#
_symmetry.space_group_name_H-M   'P 1'
#
loop_
_entity.id
_entity.type
_entity.pdbx_description
1 polymer ?
#
loop_
_entity_poly.entity_id
_entity_poly.type
_entity_poly.pdbx_seq_one_letter_code
_entity_poly.pdbx_strand_id
1 'polypeptide(L)'
;MKIDLDRAAMALSLMLEGMSIRATERLTGLARDTICDLIIVTGERCERFFEDHVANVQTEEIQIDEIWSLCGMKQKHANAHKAGPDVGDS
;
A
#
# COMPACT_ATOMS: atom_id res chain seq x y z
N MET A 1 12.47 -13.16 2.61
CA MET A 1 12.92 -11.86 3.15
C MET A 1 13.64 -12.09 4.46
N LYS A 2 14.89 -11.63 4.62
CA LYS A 2 15.69 -11.78 5.84
C LYS A 2 15.98 -10.41 6.44
N ILE A 3 14.96 -9.83 7.07
CA ILE A 3 15.08 -8.58 7.82
C ILE A 3 14.66 -8.86 9.26
N ASP A 4 15.28 -8.16 10.19
CA ASP A 4 14.86 -8.17 11.59
C ASP A 4 13.45 -7.57 11.73
N LEU A 5 12.63 -8.12 12.63
CA LEU A 5 11.22 -7.76 12.75
C LEU A 5 11.05 -6.32 13.22
N ASP A 6 11.86 -5.86 14.17
CA ASP A 6 11.77 -4.49 14.70
C ASP A 6 12.13 -3.48 13.62
N ARG A 7 13.13 -3.80 12.77
CA ARG A 7 13.45 -2.97 11.60
C ARG A 7 12.34 -2.96 10.56
N ALA A 8 11.69 -4.09 10.32
CA ALA A 8 10.54 -4.17 9.40
C ALA A 8 9.38 -3.31 9.90
N ALA A 9 9.04 -3.45 11.18
CA ALA A 9 8.01 -2.67 11.85
C ALA A 9 8.33 -1.17 11.78
N MET A 10 9.56 -0.78 12.12
CA MET A 10 10.00 0.62 12.03
C MET A 10 9.85 1.17 10.61
N ALA A 11 10.27 0.44 9.58
CA ALA A 11 10.14 0.87 8.19
C ALA A 11 8.67 1.08 7.80
N LEU A 12 7.78 0.14 8.16
CA LEU A 12 6.34 0.25 7.90
C LEU A 12 5.71 1.42 8.66
N SER A 13 6.05 1.62 9.93
CA SER A 13 5.56 2.77 10.72
C SER A 13 5.95 4.10 10.07
N LEU A 14 7.20 4.25 9.61
CA LEU A 14 7.63 5.47 8.91
C LEU A 14 6.82 5.70 7.62
N MET A 15 6.53 4.64 6.85
CA MET A 15 5.71 4.76 5.64
C MET A 15 4.26 5.17 5.95
N LEU A 16 3.67 4.65 7.04
CA LEU A 16 2.33 5.02 7.49
C LEU A 16 2.24 6.49 7.95
N GLU A 17 3.32 7.04 8.47
CA GLU A 17 3.46 8.48 8.78
C GLU A 17 3.70 9.35 7.53
N GLY A 18 3.61 8.78 6.32
CA GLY A 18 3.71 9.50 5.05
C GLY A 18 5.13 9.69 4.53
N MET A 19 6.12 8.95 5.06
CA MET A 19 7.48 9.03 4.54
C MET A 19 7.61 8.34 3.18
N SER A 20 8.38 8.96 2.27
CA SER A 20 8.75 8.32 1.01
C SER A 20 9.69 7.13 1.25
N ILE A 21 9.67 6.14 0.34
CA ILE A 21 10.57 4.97 0.39
C ILE A 21 12.04 5.38 0.52
N ARG A 22 12.46 6.45 -0.19
CA ARG A 22 13.85 6.96 -0.14
C ARG A 22 14.20 7.57 1.22
N ALA A 23 13.23 8.18 1.89
CA ALA A 23 13.45 8.75 3.22
C ALA A 23 13.53 7.62 4.26
N THR A 24 12.66 6.62 4.13
CA THR A 24 12.68 5.39 4.94
C THR A 24 13.98 4.62 4.78
N GLU A 25 14.51 4.48 3.55
CA GLU A 25 15.83 3.89 3.27
C GLU A 25 16.95 4.61 4.03
N ARG A 26 16.99 5.96 4.00
CA ARG A 26 18.02 6.73 4.72
C ARG A 26 17.94 6.57 6.23
N LEU A 27 16.74 6.45 6.81
CA LEU A 27 16.56 6.33 8.26
C LEU A 27 16.79 4.91 8.77
N THR A 28 16.39 3.91 8.01
CA THR A 28 16.45 2.50 8.43
C THR A 28 17.72 1.78 7.95
N GLY A 29 18.39 2.31 6.94
CA GLY A 29 19.52 1.66 6.26
C GLY A 29 19.11 0.42 5.44
N LEU A 30 17.82 0.17 5.26
CA LEU A 30 17.31 -0.89 4.39
C LEU A 30 17.41 -0.45 2.93
N ALA A 31 17.84 -1.36 2.06
CA ALA A 31 17.83 -1.11 0.63
C ALA A 31 16.41 -0.82 0.15
N ARG A 32 16.26 0.17 -0.75
CA ARG A 32 14.96 0.54 -1.34
C ARG A 32 14.14 -0.66 -1.82
N ASP A 33 14.77 -1.60 -2.53
CA ASP A 33 14.06 -2.76 -3.11
C ASP A 33 13.54 -3.69 -2.00
N THR A 34 14.26 -3.79 -0.87
CA THR A 34 13.78 -4.52 0.31
C THR A 34 12.56 -3.86 0.94
N ILE A 35 12.49 -2.53 0.95
CA ILE A 35 11.30 -1.80 1.43
C ILE A 35 10.12 -2.01 0.48
N CYS A 36 10.35 -1.98 -0.84
CA CYS A 36 9.31 -2.29 -1.83
C CYS A 36 8.75 -3.70 -1.64
N ASP A 37 9.61 -4.70 -1.53
CA ASP A 37 9.20 -6.10 -1.29
C ASP A 37 8.44 -6.24 0.04
N LEU A 38 8.86 -5.50 1.07
CA LEU A 38 8.21 -5.52 2.39
C LEU A 38 6.77 -5.01 2.30
N ILE A 39 6.53 -3.94 1.55
CA ILE A 39 5.19 -3.37 1.38
C ILE A 39 4.29 -4.37 0.65
N ILE A 40 4.77 -5.03 -0.41
CA ILE A 40 4.00 -6.04 -1.15
C ILE A 40 3.59 -7.20 -0.23
N VAL A 41 4.56 -7.82 0.44
CA VAL A 41 4.30 -8.96 1.33
C VAL A 41 3.40 -8.58 2.51
N THR A 42 3.52 -7.36 3.01
CA THR A 42 2.68 -6.87 4.10
C THR A 42 1.25 -6.62 3.60
N GLY A 43 1.08 -6.01 2.43
CA GLY A 43 -0.22 -5.79 1.80
C GLY A 43 -1.00 -7.10 1.62
N GLU A 44 -0.37 -8.11 1.01
CA GLU A 44 -0.98 -9.45 0.84
C GLU A 44 -1.38 -10.10 2.17
N ARG A 45 -0.63 -9.84 3.25
CA ARG A 45 -0.96 -10.35 4.60
C ARG A 45 -2.10 -9.57 5.22
N CYS A 46 -2.14 -8.25 5.05
CA CYS A 46 -3.23 -7.40 5.51
C CYS A 46 -4.54 -7.75 4.82
N GLU A 47 -4.52 -8.07 3.53
CA GLU A 47 -5.69 -8.53 2.78
C GLU A 47 -6.26 -9.82 3.40
N ARG A 48 -5.43 -10.86 3.54
CA ARG A 48 -5.85 -12.11 4.20
C ARG A 48 -6.33 -11.90 5.64
N PHE A 49 -5.62 -11.05 6.39
CA PHE A 49 -6.03 -10.71 7.76
C PHE A 49 -7.41 -10.05 7.77
N PHE A 50 -7.67 -9.13 6.84
CA PHE A 50 -8.96 -8.46 6.73
C PHE A 50 -10.08 -9.45 6.37
N GLU A 51 -9.86 -10.32 5.38
CA GLU A 51 -10.82 -11.38 4.99
C GLU A 51 -11.19 -12.29 6.16
N ASP A 52 -10.20 -12.69 6.98
CA ASP A 52 -10.40 -13.58 8.12
C ASP A 52 -11.15 -12.92 9.29
N HIS A 53 -10.96 -11.60 9.48
CA HIS A 53 -11.45 -10.90 10.68
C HIS A 53 -12.72 -10.07 10.43
N VAL A 54 -12.94 -9.59 9.21
CA VAL A 54 -14.07 -8.75 8.84
C VAL A 54 -15.03 -9.57 7.97
N ALA A 55 -15.69 -10.56 8.59
CA ALA A 55 -16.64 -11.44 7.93
C ALA A 55 -17.97 -11.50 8.70
N ASN A 56 -19.08 -11.55 7.97
CA ASN A 56 -20.44 -11.67 8.53
C ASN A 56 -20.78 -10.60 9.59
N VAL A 57 -20.33 -9.36 9.40
CA VAL A 57 -20.59 -8.26 10.33
C VAL A 57 -22.08 -7.88 10.25
N GLN A 58 -22.80 -8.01 11.37
CA GLN A 58 -24.18 -7.53 11.47
C GLN A 58 -24.19 -6.02 11.59
N THR A 59 -24.84 -5.33 10.65
CA THR A 59 -24.89 -3.86 10.59
C THR A 59 -26.29 -3.37 10.22
N GLU A 60 -26.75 -2.32 10.89
CA GLU A 60 -28.02 -1.64 10.58
C GLU A 60 -27.85 -0.55 9.51
N GLU A 61 -26.71 0.16 9.53
CA GLU A 61 -26.34 1.21 8.58
C GLU A 61 -24.89 1.02 8.10
N ILE A 62 -24.63 1.39 6.84
CA ILE A 62 -23.31 1.31 6.21
C ILE A 62 -22.96 2.67 5.64
N GLN A 63 -21.78 3.19 5.97
CA GLN A 63 -21.21 4.38 5.36
C GLN A 63 -20.10 3.95 4.40
N ILE A 64 -20.08 4.58 3.23
CA ILE A 64 -19.11 4.31 2.16
C ILE A 64 -18.50 5.66 1.80
N ASP A 65 -17.17 5.70 1.79
CA ASP A 65 -16.38 6.85 1.35
C ASP A 65 -15.37 6.39 0.30
N GLU A 66 -14.94 7.31 -0.56
CA GLU A 66 -14.03 7.04 -1.65
C GLU A 66 -12.75 7.86 -1.50
N ILE A 67 -11.61 7.17 -1.61
CA ILE A 67 -10.28 7.79 -1.55
C ILE A 67 -9.70 7.78 -2.96
N TRP A 68 -9.47 8.98 -3.49
CA TRP A 68 -8.97 9.16 -4.85
C TRP A 68 -7.44 9.13 -4.88
N SER A 69 -6.86 8.52 -5.91
CA SER A 69 -5.41 8.41 -6.10
C SER A 69 -5.00 8.49 -7.56
N LEU A 70 -3.92 9.21 -7.85
CA LEU A 70 -3.33 9.30 -9.19
C LEU A 70 -2.21 8.26 -9.34
N CYS A 71 -2.44 7.24 -10.16
CA CYS A 71 -1.50 6.20 -10.50
C CYS A 71 -0.91 6.44 -11.89
N GLY A 72 0.27 7.07 -11.93
CA GLY A 72 1.04 7.31 -13.16
C GLY A 72 0.51 8.44 -14.06
N MET A 73 -0.79 8.47 -14.38
CA MET A 73 -1.42 9.53 -15.18
C MET A 73 -2.93 9.61 -14.94
N LYS A 74 -3.56 10.72 -15.34
CA LYS A 74 -5.04 10.85 -15.32
C LYS A 74 -5.70 9.81 -16.23
N GLN A 75 -6.87 9.33 -15.86
CA GLN A 75 -7.69 8.33 -16.53
C GLN A 75 -7.96 8.67 -17.99
N LYS A 76 -8.20 9.96 -18.28
CA LYS A 76 -8.33 10.44 -19.66
C LYS A 76 -7.09 10.11 -20.50
N HIS A 77 -5.89 10.27 -19.94
CA HIS A 77 -4.65 9.92 -20.61
C HIS A 77 -4.41 8.41 -20.63
N ALA A 78 -4.73 7.70 -19.55
CA ALA A 78 -4.63 6.23 -19.52
C ALA A 78 -5.44 5.59 -20.65
N ASN A 79 -6.69 6.05 -20.84
CA ASN A 79 -7.56 5.61 -21.92
C ASN A 79 -6.99 5.95 -23.30
N ALA A 80 -6.48 7.17 -23.49
CA ALA A 80 -5.88 7.60 -24.75
C ALA A 80 -4.63 6.77 -25.13
N HIS A 81 -3.83 6.38 -24.15
CA HIS A 81 -2.62 5.58 -24.34
C HIS A 81 -2.88 4.07 -24.32
N LYS A 82 -4.13 3.61 -24.10
CA LYS A 82 -4.47 2.20 -23.88
C LYS A 82 -3.61 1.56 -22.78
N ALA A 83 -3.40 2.30 -21.69
CA ALA A 83 -2.66 1.81 -20.54
C ALA A 83 -3.38 0.63 -19.88
N GLY A 84 -2.63 -0.18 -19.12
CA GLY A 84 -3.19 -1.30 -18.35
C GLY A 84 -4.13 -0.83 -17.23
N PRO A 85 -4.85 -1.76 -16.60
CA PRO A 85 -5.84 -1.44 -15.56
C PRO A 85 -5.25 -0.77 -14.32
N ASP A 86 -3.94 -0.93 -14.09
CA ASP A 86 -3.24 -0.40 -12.90
C ASP A 86 -2.78 1.06 -13.05
N VAL A 87 -3.17 1.74 -14.15
CA VAL A 87 -2.74 3.09 -14.49
C VAL A 87 -3.97 3.97 -14.75
N GLY A 88 -4.03 5.12 -14.09
CA GLY A 88 -5.20 6.00 -14.13
C GLY A 88 -5.31 6.84 -12.87
N ASP A 89 -6.40 7.61 -12.76
CA ASP A 89 -6.88 8.08 -11.47
C ASP A 89 -8.19 7.36 -11.15
N SER A 90 -8.25 6.84 -9.92
CA SER A 90 -9.43 6.27 -9.28
C SER A 90 -9.89 7.16 -8.15
#